data_AF-A0AAW4MYU2-F1
#
_entry.id   AF-A0AAW4MYU2-F1
#
_cell.length_a   1.000
_cell.length_b   1.000
_cell.length_c   1.000
_cell.angle_alpha   90.00
_cell.angle_beta   90.00
_cell.angle_gamma   90.00
#
_symmetry.space_group_name_H-M   'P 1'
#
loop_
_entity.id
_entity.type
_entity.pdbx_description
1 polymer ?
#
loop_
_entity_poly.entity_id
_entity_poly.type
_entity_poly.pdbx_seq_one_letter_code
_entity_poly.pdbx_strand_id
1 'polypeptide(L)'
;MALNKYDKQHLRNLTAYERQVDAIYRAAVKEAAALGLSIRDLDPTRLFSFSDYPITRKRLESLLESLKSGLSAVIVNGVNHEWTLANNKNNELCRQVFGDNVGKLSNAQYRRYFKNNEEARDAFLARKVQGLNLSDRVWKYTNQFKEEIELGLDIGLRSGKAAERLQKDLQLFLQHPDMLFRRVRDEHGQLVLSKRAAAFHPGRGVYRSSYKNARRLAATETNIAYRSADFARWQDLDFVVGIRVVRSNNHPVEDICDELSAPVGSKAVKGQGCYPKDFKFTGWHPHCRCHAETILKTEEEMMRDNERLLKGEEPLKESVNTVTGVPQEFTSWLKDNKERAKRSTSVPYFISDNEKYLPEGYKNLYALKTPYETYAEYEAAMRYNKKYADFTPEVLKNIRELDQALPVMQGKIMNFTEADELKGNPHFSDPDAKAEGYLINCQTCTMTYELRRRGFPVEALPNKNDEFYKVWCPKNNLTWNDRFLNPDGSRPIKTRPSVLRDTITAKVGFIEGATKETGRYELYLKWKSVRGRDGGAHVMIVERQKDGNLLWFDPQSGKHGSSKTFNGFMKSAVPVKLSVLRIDDKIINPKFSERFKKASK
;
A
#
# COMPACT_ATOMS: atom_id res chain seq x y z
N MET A 1 35.94 17.03 1.27
CA MET A 1 36.63 15.87 0.65
C MET A 1 35.95 15.57 -0.68
N ALA A 2 36.70 15.26 -1.73
CA ALA A 2 36.10 14.88 -3.00
C ALA A 2 35.50 13.47 -2.89
N LEU A 3 34.33 13.24 -3.52
CA LEU A 3 33.73 11.90 -3.67
C LEU A 3 34.80 10.90 -4.15
N ASN A 4 34.77 9.67 -3.63
CA ASN A 4 35.66 8.61 -4.10
C ASN A 4 35.33 8.27 -5.57
N LYS A 5 36.26 7.57 -6.25
CA LYS A 5 36.13 7.27 -7.68
C LYS A 5 34.89 6.44 -8.02
N TYR A 6 34.45 5.56 -7.12
CA TYR A 6 33.28 4.70 -7.32
C TYR A 6 31.97 5.48 -7.17
N ASP A 7 31.82 6.32 -6.15
CA ASP A 7 30.64 7.17 -6.00
C ASP A 7 30.56 8.22 -7.13
N LYS A 8 31.71 8.72 -7.63
CA LYS A 8 31.74 9.55 -8.85
C LYS A 8 31.27 8.78 -10.09
N GLN A 9 31.71 7.54 -10.24
CA GLN A 9 31.30 6.69 -11.35
C GLN A 9 29.80 6.34 -11.26
N HIS A 10 29.31 6.05 -10.06
CA HIS A 10 27.89 5.82 -9.78
C HIS A 10 27.02 7.01 -10.27
N LEU A 11 27.38 8.24 -9.91
CA LEU A 11 26.66 9.44 -10.37
C LEU A 11 26.67 9.61 -11.90
N ARG A 12 27.79 9.24 -12.56
CA ARG A 12 27.89 9.24 -14.03
C ARG A 12 26.99 8.17 -14.64
N ASN A 13 26.95 6.98 -14.05
CA ASN A 13 26.11 5.88 -14.50
C ASN A 13 24.62 6.20 -14.37
N LEU A 14 24.18 6.81 -13.26
CA LEU A 14 22.80 7.28 -13.10
C LEU A 14 22.40 8.20 -14.27
N THR A 15 23.28 9.13 -14.64
CA THR A 15 23.07 10.02 -15.81
C THR A 15 23.01 9.23 -17.12
N ALA A 16 23.84 8.20 -17.28
CA ALA A 16 23.86 7.35 -18.46
C ALA A 16 22.57 6.51 -18.59
N TYR A 17 22.05 5.95 -17.50
CA TYR A 17 20.78 5.22 -17.50
C TYR A 17 19.61 6.12 -17.88
N GLU A 18 19.57 7.35 -17.37
CA GLU A 18 18.56 8.33 -17.77
C GLU A 18 18.63 8.65 -19.28
N ARG A 19 19.83 8.73 -19.87
CA ARG A 19 20.02 8.91 -21.32
C ARG A 19 19.57 7.69 -22.12
N GLN A 20 19.77 6.48 -21.61
CA GLN A 20 19.26 5.27 -22.27
C GLN A 20 17.72 5.25 -22.27
N VAL A 21 17.09 5.61 -21.15
CA VAL A 21 15.63 5.80 -21.09
C VAL A 21 15.17 6.87 -22.08
N ASP A 22 15.90 7.98 -22.21
CA ASP A 22 15.63 9.03 -23.22
C ASP A 22 15.67 8.48 -24.65
N ALA A 23 16.69 7.72 -25.00
CA ALA A 23 16.81 7.11 -26.33
C ALA A 23 15.64 6.16 -26.63
N ILE A 24 15.25 5.33 -25.65
CA ILE A 24 14.13 4.39 -25.78
C ILE A 24 12.82 5.14 -26.03
N TYR A 25 12.52 6.17 -25.25
CA TYR A 25 11.29 6.95 -25.41
C TYR A 25 11.28 7.74 -26.73
N ARG A 26 12.41 8.30 -27.16
CA ARG A 26 12.51 8.98 -28.46
C ARG A 26 12.23 8.04 -29.63
N ALA A 27 12.77 6.83 -29.58
CA ALA A 27 12.50 5.80 -30.57
C ALA A 27 11.02 5.43 -30.58
N ALA A 28 10.43 5.21 -29.40
CA ALA A 28 9.04 4.86 -29.26
C ALA A 28 8.09 5.95 -29.78
N VAL A 29 8.39 7.23 -29.52
CA VAL A 29 7.59 8.35 -30.05
C VAL A 29 7.72 8.50 -31.55
N LYS A 30 8.92 8.31 -32.11
CA LYS A 30 9.11 8.36 -33.57
C LYS A 30 8.22 7.32 -34.25
N GLU A 31 8.18 6.10 -33.71
CA GLU A 31 7.35 5.02 -34.23
C GLU A 31 5.84 5.29 -33.99
N ALA A 32 5.45 5.72 -32.79
CA ALA A 32 4.07 6.07 -32.47
C ALA A 32 3.52 7.19 -33.39
N ALA A 33 4.35 8.20 -33.69
CA ALA A 33 4.00 9.27 -34.62
C ALA A 33 3.77 8.70 -36.04
N ALA A 34 4.69 7.87 -36.53
CA ALA A 34 4.55 7.22 -37.84
C ALA A 34 3.28 6.35 -37.91
N LEU A 35 2.95 5.63 -36.82
CA LEU A 35 1.70 4.87 -36.71
C LEU A 35 0.48 5.78 -36.78
N GLY A 36 0.46 6.89 -36.03
CA GLY A 36 -0.63 7.86 -36.07
C GLY A 36 -0.85 8.46 -37.46
N LEU A 37 0.22 8.74 -38.19
CA LEU A 37 0.16 9.26 -39.57
C LEU A 37 -0.36 8.25 -40.59
N SER A 38 -0.27 6.96 -40.29
CA SER A 38 -0.78 5.90 -41.17
C SER A 38 -2.30 5.72 -41.10
N ILE A 39 -2.96 6.35 -40.12
CA ILE A 39 -4.40 6.22 -39.89
C ILE A 39 -5.16 7.07 -40.91
N ARG A 40 -6.07 6.41 -41.63
CA ARG A 40 -7.02 7.04 -42.56
C ARG A 40 -8.41 7.02 -41.93
N ASP A 41 -9.27 7.96 -42.35
CA ASP A 41 -10.68 8.02 -41.94
C ASP A 41 -10.89 8.22 -40.42
N LEU A 42 -10.50 9.40 -39.95
CA LEU A 42 -10.74 9.84 -38.58
C LEU A 42 -12.18 10.33 -38.41
N ASP A 43 -12.90 9.78 -37.44
CA ASP A 43 -14.19 10.33 -37.05
C ASP A 43 -13.97 11.59 -36.18
N PRO A 44 -14.35 12.80 -36.66
CA PRO A 44 -14.12 14.04 -35.95
C PRO A 44 -14.97 14.17 -34.67
N THR A 45 -16.05 13.38 -34.54
CA THR A 45 -17.03 13.48 -33.47
C THR A 45 -16.66 12.71 -32.20
N ARG A 46 -15.71 11.78 -32.29
CA ARG A 46 -15.26 10.92 -31.18
C ARG A 46 -13.78 11.13 -30.88
N LEU A 47 -13.37 10.82 -29.64
CA LEU A 47 -11.97 10.93 -29.22
C LEU A 47 -11.15 9.87 -29.92
N PHE A 48 -9.96 10.23 -30.40
CA PHE A 48 -9.06 9.25 -31.01
C PHE A 48 -8.67 8.16 -30.00
N SER A 49 -8.82 6.89 -30.38
CA SER A 49 -8.20 5.77 -29.66
C SER A 49 -7.66 4.75 -30.64
N PHE A 50 -6.53 4.13 -30.31
CA PHE A 50 -6.00 3.04 -31.13
C PHE A 50 -6.92 1.80 -31.10
N SER A 51 -7.84 1.68 -30.13
CA SER A 51 -8.83 0.58 -30.11
C SER A 51 -9.69 0.54 -31.37
N ASP A 52 -9.90 1.69 -32.00
CA ASP A 52 -10.80 1.85 -33.14
C ASP A 52 -10.15 1.40 -34.46
N TYR A 53 -8.84 1.14 -34.44
CA TYR A 53 -8.03 0.81 -35.62
C TYR A 53 -7.27 -0.51 -35.41
N PRO A 54 -7.87 -1.68 -35.69
CA PRO A 54 -7.31 -3.00 -35.32
C PRO A 54 -5.89 -3.26 -35.82
N ILE A 55 -5.57 -2.85 -37.05
CA ILE A 55 -4.22 -3.04 -37.63
C ILE A 55 -3.20 -2.16 -36.90
N THR A 56 -3.50 -0.88 -36.72
CA THR A 56 -2.63 0.08 -36.02
C THR A 56 -2.48 -0.27 -34.55
N ARG A 57 -3.53 -0.78 -33.91
CA ARG A 57 -3.53 -1.30 -32.55
C ARG A 57 -2.48 -2.39 -32.36
N LYS A 58 -2.42 -3.38 -33.24
CA LYS A 58 -1.47 -4.49 -33.13
C LYS A 58 -0.01 -4.01 -33.22
N ARG A 59 0.25 -3.02 -34.09
CA ARG A 59 1.57 -2.39 -34.19
C ARG A 59 1.92 -1.58 -32.95
N LEU A 60 0.96 -0.83 -32.41
CA LEU A 60 1.13 -0.13 -31.14
C LEU A 60 1.44 -1.09 -29.99
N GLU A 61 0.71 -2.21 -29.88
CA GLU A 61 0.95 -3.21 -28.84
C GLU A 61 2.40 -3.76 -28.92
N SER A 62 2.89 -4.04 -30.13
CA SER A 62 4.30 -4.43 -30.34
C SER A 62 5.29 -3.34 -29.93
N LEU A 63 4.97 -2.07 -30.22
CA LEU A 63 5.78 -0.93 -29.80
C LEU A 63 5.81 -0.80 -28.26
N LEU A 64 4.67 -0.97 -27.59
CA LEU A 64 4.56 -0.91 -26.13
C LEU A 64 5.33 -2.05 -25.45
N GLU A 65 5.34 -3.25 -26.03
CA GLU A 65 6.15 -4.36 -25.51
C GLU A 65 7.64 -4.13 -25.70
N SER A 66 8.06 -3.56 -26.83
CA SER A 66 9.45 -3.13 -27.06
C SER A 66 9.88 -2.05 -26.07
N LEU A 67 9.01 -1.06 -25.81
CA LEU A 67 9.24 -0.02 -24.80
C LEU A 67 9.40 -0.64 -23.40
N LYS A 68 8.48 -1.54 -23.01
CA LYS A 68 8.52 -2.25 -21.71
C LYS A 68 9.81 -3.05 -21.55
N SER A 69 10.18 -3.82 -22.59
CA SER A 69 11.37 -4.66 -22.59
C SER A 69 12.65 -3.83 -22.50
N GLY A 70 12.74 -2.75 -23.28
CA GLY A 70 13.86 -1.82 -23.24
C GLY A 70 14.02 -1.15 -21.87
N LEU A 71 12.93 -0.64 -21.29
CA LEU A 71 12.97 -0.04 -19.95
C LEU A 71 13.37 -1.05 -18.88
N SER A 72 12.83 -2.26 -18.94
CA SER A 72 13.18 -3.33 -17.99
C SER A 72 14.65 -3.70 -18.11
N ALA A 73 15.18 -3.82 -19.33
CA ALA A 73 16.59 -4.12 -19.58
C ALA A 73 17.52 -3.05 -19.02
N VAL A 74 17.23 -1.75 -19.24
CA VAL A 74 18.04 -0.66 -18.68
C VAL A 74 18.09 -0.73 -17.16
N ILE A 75 16.95 -0.99 -16.51
CA ILE A 75 16.87 -1.03 -15.05
C ILE A 75 17.60 -2.27 -14.51
N VAL A 76 17.34 -3.47 -15.04
CA VAL A 76 17.96 -4.71 -14.56
C VAL A 76 19.47 -4.69 -14.77
N ASN A 77 19.93 -4.28 -15.97
CA ASN A 77 21.35 -4.17 -16.25
C ASN A 77 22.02 -3.09 -15.39
N GLY A 78 21.33 -1.96 -15.18
CA GLY A 78 21.79 -0.92 -14.28
C GLY A 78 21.94 -1.43 -12.85
N VAL A 79 20.95 -2.16 -12.33
CA VAL A 79 21.02 -2.77 -10.99
C VAL A 79 22.22 -3.71 -10.88
N ASN A 80 22.42 -4.61 -11.85
CA ASN A 80 23.55 -5.54 -11.85
C ASN A 80 24.91 -4.81 -11.90
N HIS A 81 25.01 -3.77 -12.73
CA HIS A 81 26.24 -2.98 -12.86
C HIS A 81 26.54 -2.18 -11.60
N GLU A 82 25.54 -1.52 -11.01
CA GLU A 82 25.70 -0.75 -9.77
C GLU A 82 26.01 -1.64 -8.56
N TRP A 83 25.42 -2.83 -8.48
CA TRP A 83 25.76 -3.81 -7.45
C TRP A 83 27.23 -4.22 -7.54
N THR A 84 27.70 -4.50 -8.76
CA THR A 84 29.12 -4.83 -9.02
C THR A 84 30.04 -3.66 -8.68
N LEU A 85 29.67 -2.44 -9.04
CA LEU A 85 30.45 -1.23 -8.75
C LEU A 85 30.60 -1.01 -7.24
N ALA A 86 29.52 -1.17 -6.47
CA ALA A 86 29.54 -1.10 -5.01
C ALA A 86 30.39 -2.22 -4.39
N ASN A 87 30.29 -3.45 -4.88
CA ASN A 87 31.17 -4.53 -4.42
C ASN A 87 32.65 -4.23 -4.68
N ASN A 88 32.98 -3.69 -5.85
CA ASN A 88 34.34 -3.27 -6.17
C ASN A 88 34.85 -2.16 -5.25
N LYS A 89 34.00 -1.18 -4.91
CA LYS A 89 34.29 -0.15 -3.90
C LYS A 89 34.65 -0.78 -2.55
N ASN A 90 33.85 -1.72 -2.08
CA ASN A 90 34.08 -2.38 -0.80
C ASN A 90 35.27 -3.34 -0.83
N ASN A 91 35.59 -3.96 -1.97
CA ASN A 91 36.80 -4.75 -2.14
C ASN A 91 38.05 -3.89 -2.05
N GLU A 92 38.03 -2.67 -2.58
CA GLU A 92 39.12 -1.72 -2.39
C GLU A 92 39.27 -1.30 -0.93
N LEU A 93 38.17 -1.04 -0.22
CA LEU A 93 38.20 -0.75 1.21
C LEU A 93 38.81 -1.92 2.01
N CYS A 94 38.41 -3.16 1.74
CA CYS A 94 38.99 -4.34 2.40
C CYS A 94 40.50 -4.45 2.13
N ARG A 95 40.94 -4.23 0.89
CA ARG A 95 42.38 -4.24 0.56
C ARG A 95 43.15 -3.13 1.28
N GLN A 96 42.54 -1.96 1.48
CA GLN A 96 43.16 -0.88 2.25
C GLN A 96 43.31 -1.25 3.73
N VAL A 97 42.29 -1.88 4.34
CA VAL A 97 42.32 -2.27 5.75
C VAL A 97 43.28 -3.43 6.01
N PHE A 98 43.30 -4.45 5.16
CA PHE A 98 44.15 -5.63 5.34
C PHE A 98 45.57 -5.44 4.79
N GLY A 99 45.77 -4.55 3.82
CA GLY A 99 47.07 -4.32 3.18
C GLY A 99 47.72 -5.61 2.66
N ASP A 100 48.98 -5.82 3.02
CA ASP A 100 49.75 -7.02 2.64
C ASP A 100 49.23 -8.31 3.29
N ASN A 101 48.32 -8.22 4.27
CA ASN A 101 47.76 -9.38 4.94
C ASN A 101 46.61 -10.04 4.16
N VAL A 102 46.13 -9.44 3.06
CA VAL A 102 45.04 -10.03 2.23
C VAL A 102 45.38 -11.46 1.80
N GLY A 103 46.63 -11.71 1.39
CA GLY A 103 47.09 -13.05 0.96
C GLY A 103 47.28 -14.05 2.11
N LYS A 104 47.23 -13.59 3.36
CA LYS A 104 47.39 -14.40 4.58
C LYS A 104 46.05 -14.75 5.24
N LEU A 105 44.94 -14.19 4.74
CA LEU A 105 43.60 -14.52 5.22
C LEU A 105 43.27 -15.98 4.88
N SER A 106 42.64 -16.68 5.81
CA SER A 106 42.05 -18.00 5.52
C SER A 106 40.97 -17.90 4.45
N ASN A 107 40.65 -19.02 3.78
CA ASN A 107 39.57 -19.08 2.80
C ASN A 107 38.20 -18.68 3.39
N ALA A 108 37.97 -18.91 4.68
CA ALA A 108 36.74 -18.48 5.35
C ALA A 108 36.69 -16.96 5.54
N GLN A 109 37.78 -16.36 6.03
CA GLN A 109 37.90 -14.91 6.20
C GLN A 109 37.85 -14.18 4.87
N TYR A 110 38.57 -14.67 3.86
CA TYR A 110 38.55 -14.08 2.52
C TYR A 110 37.13 -14.09 1.94
N ARG A 111 36.41 -15.22 2.04
CA ARG A 111 35.02 -15.30 1.60
C ARG A 111 34.13 -14.31 2.36
N ARG A 112 34.25 -14.20 3.68
CA ARG A 112 33.49 -13.22 4.48
C ARG A 112 33.74 -11.78 4.01
N TYR A 113 35.01 -11.37 3.93
CA TYR A 113 35.36 -9.98 3.62
C TYR A 113 35.23 -9.61 2.14
N PHE A 114 35.23 -10.56 1.20
CA PHE A 114 35.15 -10.28 -0.25
C PHE A 114 33.89 -10.85 -0.93
N LYS A 115 32.88 -11.32 -0.18
CA LYS A 115 31.60 -11.79 -0.75
C LYS A 115 30.86 -10.66 -1.47
N ASN A 116 30.28 -10.96 -2.64
CA ASN A 116 29.52 -10.02 -3.47
C ASN A 116 28.01 -9.93 -3.14
N ASN A 117 27.50 -10.79 -2.25
CA ASN A 117 26.11 -10.81 -1.80
C ASN A 117 25.09 -10.88 -2.96
N GLU A 118 25.31 -11.78 -3.91
CA GLU A 118 24.46 -11.95 -5.10
C GLU A 118 23.03 -12.38 -4.75
N GLU A 119 22.85 -13.16 -3.67
CA GLU A 119 21.51 -13.54 -3.21
C GLU A 119 20.68 -12.32 -2.79
N ALA A 120 21.33 -11.31 -2.19
CA ALA A 120 20.66 -10.07 -1.81
C ALA A 120 20.30 -9.21 -3.04
N ARG A 121 21.13 -9.25 -4.10
CA ARG A 121 20.81 -8.61 -5.39
C ARG A 121 19.59 -9.26 -6.05
N ASP A 122 19.54 -10.59 -6.04
CA ASP A 122 18.45 -11.33 -6.67
C ASP A 122 17.14 -11.13 -5.90
N ALA A 123 17.20 -11.14 -4.56
CA ALA A 123 16.09 -10.74 -3.71
C ALA A 123 15.65 -9.29 -3.97
N PHE A 124 16.59 -8.38 -4.21
CA PHE A 124 16.29 -7.00 -4.58
C PHE A 124 15.52 -6.93 -5.90
N LEU A 125 15.95 -7.65 -6.95
CA LEU A 125 15.26 -7.69 -8.24
C LEU A 125 13.88 -8.35 -8.17
N ALA A 126 13.72 -9.37 -7.33
CA ALA A 126 12.47 -10.11 -7.16
C ALA A 126 11.43 -9.39 -6.26
N ARG A 127 11.83 -8.33 -5.55
CA ARG A 127 10.96 -7.69 -4.54
C ARG A 127 9.73 -7.03 -5.16
N LYS A 128 8.65 -6.99 -4.37
CA LYS A 128 7.44 -6.24 -4.69
C LYS A 128 7.41 -4.92 -3.92
N VAL A 129 7.12 -3.83 -4.63
CA VAL A 129 6.90 -2.50 -4.03
C VAL A 129 5.42 -2.18 -4.19
N GLN A 130 4.72 -2.02 -3.06
CA GLN A 130 3.26 -1.84 -3.04
C GLN A 130 2.51 -2.97 -3.80
N GLY A 131 2.99 -4.21 -3.66
CA GLY A 131 2.40 -5.38 -4.33
C GLY A 131 2.79 -5.58 -5.79
N LEU A 132 3.51 -4.63 -6.40
CA LEU A 132 3.93 -4.68 -7.81
C LEU A 132 5.40 -5.07 -7.95
N ASN A 133 5.71 -6.00 -8.85
CA ASN A 133 7.09 -6.28 -9.23
C ASN A 133 7.63 -5.21 -10.21
N LEU A 134 8.90 -5.31 -10.62
CA LEU A 134 9.50 -4.35 -11.55
C LEU A 134 8.76 -4.29 -12.90
N SER A 135 8.43 -5.44 -13.48
CA SER A 135 7.70 -5.52 -14.76
C SER A 135 6.34 -4.84 -14.68
N ASP A 136 5.58 -5.05 -13.60
CA ASP A 136 4.28 -4.42 -13.38
C ASP A 136 4.40 -2.89 -13.30
N ARG A 137 5.45 -2.40 -12.63
CA ARG A 137 5.73 -0.96 -12.48
C ARG A 137 6.13 -0.33 -13.81
N VAL A 138 6.94 -1.01 -14.61
CA VAL A 138 7.30 -0.57 -15.97
C VAL A 138 6.05 -0.57 -16.87
N TRP A 139 5.22 -1.62 -16.78
CA TRP A 139 3.99 -1.75 -17.54
C TRP A 139 2.99 -0.62 -17.26
N LYS A 140 2.91 -0.15 -16.01
CA LYS A 140 2.11 1.03 -15.67
C LYS A 140 2.50 2.25 -16.53
N TYR A 141 3.80 2.46 -16.76
CA TYR A 141 4.27 3.60 -17.55
C TYR A 141 4.12 3.41 -19.06
N THR A 142 4.14 2.17 -19.56
CA THR A 142 3.82 1.91 -20.97
C THR A 142 2.35 2.16 -21.28
N ASN A 143 1.44 1.82 -20.37
CA ASN A 143 0.02 2.17 -20.50
C ASN A 143 -0.20 3.69 -20.44
N GLN A 144 0.47 4.37 -19.51
CA GLN A 144 0.42 5.83 -19.45
C GLN A 144 0.96 6.47 -20.74
N PHE A 145 2.04 5.92 -21.30
CA PHE A 145 2.59 6.39 -22.59
C PHE A 145 1.58 6.24 -23.73
N LYS A 146 0.85 5.12 -23.80
CA LYS A 146 -0.23 4.93 -24.77
C LYS A 146 -1.27 6.05 -24.69
N GLU A 147 -1.76 6.35 -23.48
CA GLU A 147 -2.76 7.40 -23.27
C GLU A 147 -2.26 8.78 -23.66
N GLU A 148 -0.98 9.08 -23.38
CA GLU A 148 -0.30 10.32 -23.76
C GLU A 148 -0.18 10.46 -25.28
N ILE A 149 0.17 9.38 -25.99
CA ILE A 149 0.23 9.37 -27.47
C ILE A 149 -1.17 9.56 -28.06
N GLU A 150 -2.17 8.83 -27.58
CA GLU A 150 -3.54 8.98 -28.07
C GLU A 150 -4.06 10.41 -27.87
N LEU A 151 -3.72 11.05 -26.74
CA LEU A 151 -4.01 12.46 -26.50
C LEU A 151 -3.27 13.39 -27.47
N GLY A 152 -1.99 13.16 -27.70
CA GLY A 152 -1.18 13.97 -28.61
C GLY A 152 -1.65 13.87 -30.05
N LEU A 153 -2.06 12.68 -30.49
CA LEU A 153 -2.67 12.46 -31.80
C LEU A 153 -4.04 13.14 -31.89
N ASP A 154 -4.92 13.01 -30.90
CA ASP A 154 -6.23 13.67 -30.88
C ASP A 154 -6.09 15.20 -31.05
N ILE A 155 -5.16 15.83 -30.32
CA ILE A 155 -4.89 17.28 -30.42
C ILE A 155 -4.33 17.65 -31.81
N GLY A 156 -3.35 16.90 -32.30
CA GLY A 156 -2.68 17.19 -33.56
C GLY A 156 -3.59 17.04 -34.78
N LEU A 157 -4.46 16.04 -34.75
CA LEU A 157 -5.43 15.75 -35.80
C LEU A 157 -6.57 16.76 -35.82
N ARG A 158 -7.12 17.15 -34.65
CA ARG A 158 -8.19 18.17 -34.54
C ARG A 158 -7.74 19.57 -34.96
N SER A 159 -6.45 19.87 -34.83
CA SER A 159 -5.89 21.17 -35.22
C SER A 159 -5.49 21.26 -36.70
N GLY A 160 -5.79 20.22 -37.52
CA GLY A 160 -5.52 20.21 -38.96
C GLY A 160 -4.03 20.30 -39.31
N LYS A 161 -3.13 19.95 -38.38
CA LYS A 161 -1.69 20.11 -38.56
C LYS A 161 -1.14 19.08 -39.55
N ALA A 162 -0.25 19.52 -40.43
CA ALA A 162 0.49 18.63 -41.34
C ALA A 162 1.31 17.57 -40.57
N ALA A 163 1.44 16.39 -41.19
CA ALA A 163 2.05 15.19 -40.63
C ALA A 163 3.42 15.40 -39.95
N GLU A 164 4.29 16.22 -40.55
CA GLU A 164 5.63 16.49 -40.04
C GLU A 164 5.66 17.31 -38.75
N ARG A 165 4.62 18.11 -38.48
CA ARG A 165 4.50 18.91 -37.25
C ARG A 165 4.03 18.05 -36.07
N LEU A 166 3.28 16.99 -36.34
CA LEU A 166 2.78 16.05 -35.32
C LEU A 166 3.90 15.29 -34.63
N GLN A 167 4.87 14.78 -35.39
CA GLN A 167 6.03 14.08 -34.83
C GLN A 167 6.88 15.01 -33.95
N LYS A 168 7.15 16.24 -34.41
CA LYS A 168 7.88 17.25 -33.63
C LYS A 168 7.12 17.61 -32.35
N ASP A 169 5.80 17.79 -32.42
CA ASP A 169 4.96 18.08 -31.26
C ASP A 169 4.97 16.92 -30.25
N LEU A 170 4.82 15.66 -30.70
CA LEU A 170 4.90 14.47 -29.82
C LEU A 170 6.27 14.33 -29.15
N GLN A 171 7.37 14.64 -29.87
CA GLN A 171 8.71 14.66 -29.28
C GLN A 171 8.87 15.78 -28.24
N LEU A 172 8.34 16.97 -28.52
CA LEU A 172 8.33 18.08 -27.56
C LEU A 172 7.50 17.75 -26.32
N PHE A 173 6.40 17.01 -26.47
CA PHE A 173 5.59 16.55 -25.34
C PHE A 173 6.33 15.59 -24.42
N LEU A 174 7.28 14.77 -24.90
CA LEU A 174 8.13 13.98 -24.00
C LEU A 174 9.06 14.85 -23.17
N GLN A 175 9.70 15.84 -23.80
CA GLN A 175 10.68 16.70 -23.15
C GLN A 175 10.00 17.70 -22.21
N HIS A 176 8.85 18.22 -22.63
CA HIS A 176 8.04 19.23 -21.96
C HIS A 176 6.61 18.71 -21.79
N PRO A 177 6.37 17.78 -20.86
CA PRO A 177 5.08 17.11 -20.74
C PRO A 177 3.92 18.04 -20.42
N ASP A 178 4.18 19.19 -19.78
CA ASP A 178 3.15 20.18 -19.53
C ASP A 178 2.56 20.76 -20.82
N MET A 179 3.30 20.73 -21.94
CA MET A 179 2.81 21.19 -23.24
C MET A 179 1.66 20.34 -23.79
N LEU A 180 1.64 19.02 -23.53
CA LEU A 180 0.57 18.12 -23.95
C LEU A 180 -0.76 18.46 -23.25
N PHE A 181 -0.68 19.05 -22.05
CA PHE A 181 -1.81 19.40 -21.22
C PHE A 181 -2.08 20.92 -21.17
N ARG A 182 -1.58 21.68 -22.16
CA ARG A 182 -1.93 23.10 -22.32
C ARG A 182 -3.31 23.27 -22.97
N ARG A 183 -3.92 24.44 -22.75
CA ARG A 183 -5.24 24.79 -23.30
C ARG A 183 -5.16 24.96 -24.84
N VAL A 184 -6.11 24.36 -25.56
CA VAL A 184 -6.36 24.50 -27.00
C VAL A 184 -7.48 25.53 -27.23
N ARG A 185 -7.55 26.16 -28.40
CA ARG A 185 -8.67 27.07 -28.73
C ARG A 185 -9.91 26.26 -29.12
N ASP A 186 -11.07 26.62 -28.56
CA ASP A 186 -12.37 26.08 -28.97
C ASP A 186 -12.92 26.78 -30.24
N GLU A 187 -14.11 26.38 -30.67
CA GLU A 187 -14.82 26.92 -31.85
C GLU A 187 -15.11 28.43 -31.75
N HIS A 188 -15.03 29.01 -30.54
CA HIS A 188 -15.20 30.43 -30.27
C HIS A 188 -13.87 31.14 -30.00
N GLY A 189 -12.73 30.46 -30.20
CA GLY A 189 -11.38 30.99 -30.00
C GLY A 189 -10.91 31.06 -28.55
N GLN A 190 -11.68 30.56 -27.57
CA GLN A 190 -11.29 30.55 -26.16
C GLN A 190 -10.36 29.38 -25.84
N LEU A 191 -9.37 29.63 -24.98
CA LEU A 191 -8.43 28.61 -24.54
C LEU A 191 -9.08 27.68 -23.48
N VAL A 192 -9.36 26.44 -23.86
CA VAL A 192 -9.92 25.37 -23.01
C VAL A 192 -9.03 24.13 -23.04
N LEU A 193 -9.03 23.29 -21.99
CA LEU A 193 -8.37 21.98 -22.08
C LEU A 193 -9.11 21.10 -23.10
N SER A 194 -8.39 20.25 -23.84
CA SER A 194 -9.07 19.23 -24.64
C SER A 194 -9.86 18.30 -23.71
N LYS A 195 -10.99 17.76 -24.16
CA LYS A 195 -11.84 16.84 -23.36
C LYS A 195 -11.01 15.71 -22.72
N ARG A 196 -10.02 15.20 -23.46
CA ARG A 196 -9.13 14.13 -23.00
C ARG A 196 -8.03 14.61 -22.04
N ALA A 197 -7.45 15.80 -22.25
CA ALA A 197 -6.52 16.39 -21.28
C ALA A 197 -7.20 16.76 -19.96
N ALA A 198 -8.46 17.22 -20.02
CA ALA A 198 -9.29 17.49 -18.85
C ALA A 198 -9.64 16.21 -18.08
N ALA A 199 -9.77 15.05 -18.75
CA ALA A 199 -10.01 13.76 -18.10
C ALA A 199 -8.73 13.14 -17.51
N PHE A 200 -7.54 13.54 -17.96
CA PHE A 200 -6.27 12.91 -17.59
C PHE A 200 -5.76 13.35 -16.21
N HIS A 201 -5.83 12.45 -15.22
CA HIS A 201 -5.42 12.71 -13.84
C HIS A 201 -4.53 11.57 -13.30
N PRO A 202 -3.19 11.68 -13.38
CA PRO A 202 -2.27 10.62 -12.92
C PRO A 202 -2.18 10.48 -11.38
N GLY A 203 -2.89 11.34 -10.63
CA GLY A 203 -2.82 11.42 -9.17
C GLY A 203 -1.73 12.36 -8.64
N ARG A 204 -1.81 12.69 -7.34
CA ARG A 204 -0.86 13.59 -6.67
C ARG A 204 0.49 12.88 -6.44
N GLY A 205 1.60 13.54 -6.78
CA GLY A 205 2.97 13.01 -6.57
C GLY A 205 3.51 12.08 -7.67
N VAL A 206 2.73 11.90 -8.74
CA VAL A 206 3.11 11.18 -9.97
C VAL A 206 3.24 12.20 -11.09
N TYR A 207 4.27 12.08 -11.94
CA TYR A 207 4.37 12.95 -13.10
C TYR A 207 3.25 12.63 -14.09
N ARG A 208 2.70 13.66 -14.73
CA ARG A 208 1.82 13.50 -15.90
C ARG A 208 2.49 12.84 -17.10
N SER A 209 3.81 12.66 -17.05
CA SER A 209 4.63 12.09 -18.10
C SER A 209 5.11 10.69 -17.71
N SER A 210 4.75 9.72 -18.53
CA SER A 210 5.28 8.35 -18.51
C SER A 210 6.81 8.35 -18.56
N TYR A 211 7.39 9.18 -19.42
CA TYR A 211 8.83 9.38 -19.56
C TYR A 211 9.51 9.87 -18.28
N LYS A 212 8.99 10.93 -17.63
CA LYS A 212 9.56 11.41 -16.35
C LYS A 212 9.42 10.35 -15.25
N ASN A 213 8.30 9.63 -15.21
CA ASN A 213 8.11 8.55 -14.25
C ASN A 213 9.09 7.38 -14.49
N ALA A 214 9.32 6.98 -15.74
CA ALA A 214 10.26 5.93 -16.10
C ALA A 214 11.71 6.32 -15.81
N ARG A 215 12.11 7.57 -16.09
CA ARG A 215 13.43 8.09 -15.68
C ARG A 215 13.61 8.07 -14.17
N ARG A 216 12.60 8.52 -13.44
CA ARG A 216 12.59 8.46 -11.97
C ARG A 216 12.73 7.04 -11.45
N LEU A 217 12.00 6.11 -12.04
CA LEU A 217 12.10 4.69 -11.71
C LEU A 217 13.52 4.18 -11.92
N ALA A 218 14.09 4.37 -13.12
CA ALA A 218 15.41 3.86 -13.45
C ALA A 218 16.50 4.43 -12.54
N ALA A 219 16.54 5.74 -12.35
CA ALA A 219 17.51 6.38 -11.47
C ALA A 219 17.35 5.95 -10.00
N THR A 220 16.10 5.82 -9.52
CA THR A 220 15.84 5.43 -8.13
C THR A 220 16.20 3.96 -7.87
N GLU A 221 15.81 3.04 -8.76
CA GLU A 221 16.10 1.61 -8.59
C GLU A 221 17.61 1.32 -8.63
N THR A 222 18.34 1.93 -9.56
CA THR A 222 19.79 1.76 -9.69
C THR A 222 20.55 2.41 -8.53
N ASN A 223 20.11 3.57 -8.03
CA ASN A 223 20.66 4.18 -6.81
C ASN A 223 20.42 3.31 -5.57
N ILE A 224 19.19 2.80 -5.38
CA ILE A 224 18.87 1.92 -4.24
C ILE A 224 19.71 0.63 -4.33
N ALA A 225 19.92 0.06 -5.53
CA ALA A 225 20.75 -1.11 -5.71
C ALA A 225 22.20 -0.89 -5.25
N TYR A 226 22.83 0.21 -5.71
CA TYR A 226 24.18 0.59 -5.27
C TYR A 226 24.29 0.68 -3.75
N ARG A 227 23.34 1.39 -3.12
CA ARG A 227 23.31 1.60 -1.67
C ARG A 227 22.98 0.33 -0.88
N SER A 228 22.15 -0.55 -1.44
CA SER A 228 21.81 -1.84 -0.83
C SER A 228 22.99 -2.80 -0.85
N ALA A 229 23.79 -2.78 -1.92
CA ALA A 229 25.04 -3.54 -2.00
C ALA A 229 26.05 -3.04 -0.96
N ASP A 230 26.26 -1.72 -0.86
CA ASP A 230 27.07 -1.10 0.20
C ASP A 230 26.60 -1.56 1.59
N PHE A 231 25.30 -1.42 1.89
CA PHE A 231 24.71 -1.84 3.17
C PHE A 231 24.97 -3.33 3.48
N ALA A 232 24.72 -4.21 2.50
CA ALA A 232 24.90 -5.65 2.66
C ALA A 232 26.37 -6.00 2.92
N ARG A 233 27.29 -5.42 2.14
CA ARG A 233 28.74 -5.59 2.34
C ARG A 233 29.15 -5.17 3.73
N TRP A 234 28.71 -3.99 4.17
CA TRP A 234 29.15 -3.43 5.45
C TRP A 234 28.77 -4.30 6.63
N GLN A 235 27.65 -5.03 6.61
CA GLN A 235 27.27 -5.92 7.72
C GLN A 235 28.36 -6.95 8.06
N ASP A 236 29.06 -7.45 7.05
CA ASP A 236 30.12 -8.46 7.22
C ASP A 236 31.49 -7.86 7.60
N LEU A 237 31.67 -6.54 7.51
CA LEU A 237 32.95 -5.86 7.76
C LEU A 237 33.04 -5.38 9.22
N ASP A 238 33.81 -6.09 10.06
CA ASP A 238 33.94 -5.77 11.50
C ASP A 238 34.58 -4.41 11.76
N PHE A 239 35.45 -3.95 10.86
CA PHE A 239 36.10 -2.65 10.94
C PHE A 239 35.15 -1.47 10.60
N VAL A 240 33.92 -1.73 10.12
CA VAL A 240 32.88 -0.72 9.95
C VAL A 240 31.99 -0.72 11.19
N VAL A 241 31.91 0.42 11.88
CA VAL A 241 31.22 0.57 13.18
C VAL A 241 30.09 1.62 13.16
N GLY A 242 29.78 2.14 11.98
CA GLY A 242 28.70 3.09 11.73
C GLY A 242 28.69 3.51 10.28
N ILE A 243 27.70 4.33 9.91
CA ILE A 243 27.67 5.01 8.61
C ILE A 243 27.48 6.51 8.82
N ARG A 244 28.09 7.30 7.94
CA ARG A 244 27.83 8.74 7.84
C ARG A 244 27.12 9.02 6.52
N VAL A 245 25.87 9.42 6.59
CA VAL A 245 25.11 9.89 5.42
C VAL A 245 25.50 11.34 5.17
N VAL A 246 26.14 11.62 4.05
CA VAL A 246 26.66 12.95 3.69
C VAL A 246 25.74 13.59 2.64
N ARG A 247 25.38 14.84 2.89
CA ARG A 247 24.57 15.65 1.97
C ARG A 247 25.31 15.82 0.64
N SER A 248 24.60 15.70 -0.48
CA SER A 248 25.16 16.04 -1.79
C SER A 248 25.40 17.55 -1.91
N ASN A 249 26.34 17.97 -2.76
CA ASN A 249 26.55 19.39 -3.06
C ASN A 249 25.46 20.00 -3.96
N ASN A 250 24.43 19.23 -4.34
CA ASN A 250 23.39 19.63 -5.28
C ASN A 250 22.03 19.75 -4.56
N HIS A 251 21.93 20.75 -3.70
CA HIS A 251 20.75 21.03 -2.87
C HIS A 251 20.26 22.47 -3.08
N PRO A 252 19.55 22.77 -4.19
CA PRO A 252 19.13 24.13 -4.52
C PRO A 252 17.94 24.61 -3.67
N VAL A 253 17.22 23.69 -3.02
CA VAL A 253 16.08 23.96 -2.15
C VAL A 253 16.26 23.10 -0.91
N GLU A 254 16.06 23.70 0.28
CA GLU A 254 16.17 22.98 1.54
C GLU A 254 15.12 21.85 1.63
N ASP A 255 15.57 20.67 2.04
CA ASP A 255 14.74 19.47 2.21
C ASP A 255 15.29 18.55 3.32
N ILE A 256 14.66 17.38 3.47
CA ILE A 256 15.02 16.36 4.47
C ILE A 256 16.52 16.00 4.50
N CYS A 257 17.23 16.10 3.38
CA CYS A 257 18.66 15.83 3.30
C CYS A 257 19.47 16.81 4.14
N ASP A 258 19.07 18.07 4.23
CA ASP A 258 19.78 19.09 5.02
C ASP A 258 19.72 18.80 6.51
N GLU A 259 18.58 18.31 6.96
CA GLU A 259 18.34 18.00 8.37
C GLU A 259 18.95 16.65 8.77
N LEU A 260 18.79 15.61 7.93
CA LEU A 260 19.13 14.24 8.28
C LEU A 260 20.52 13.78 7.82
N SER A 261 21.25 14.60 7.05
CA SER A 261 22.58 14.24 6.54
C SER A 261 23.65 15.15 7.13
N ALA A 262 24.87 14.62 7.24
CA ALA A 262 26.03 15.38 7.63
C ALA A 262 26.40 16.39 6.51
N PRO A 263 26.94 17.56 6.85
CA PRO A 263 27.46 18.51 5.87
C PRO A 263 28.56 17.91 4.98
N VAL A 264 28.68 18.45 3.77
CA VAL A 264 29.72 18.04 2.80
C VAL A 264 31.11 18.17 3.45
N GLY A 265 31.88 17.08 3.46
CA GLY A 265 33.23 17.06 4.02
C GLY A 265 33.30 16.85 5.53
N SER A 266 32.17 16.62 6.20
CA SER A 266 32.16 16.21 7.61
C SER A 266 33.00 14.95 7.83
N LYS A 267 33.78 14.96 8.91
CA LYS A 267 34.51 13.78 9.43
C LYS A 267 33.91 13.28 10.75
N ALA A 268 32.74 13.78 11.13
CA ALA A 268 32.09 13.41 12.37
C ALA A 268 31.81 11.90 12.42
N VAL A 269 32.00 11.33 13.61
CA VAL A 269 31.67 9.92 13.90
C VAL A 269 30.43 9.80 14.78
N LYS A 270 29.87 10.94 15.25
CA LYS A 270 28.67 11.04 16.09
C LYS A 270 27.92 12.34 15.73
N GLY A 271 26.64 12.41 16.07
CA GLY A 271 25.79 13.57 15.79
C GLY A 271 25.17 13.53 14.40
N GLN A 272 24.74 14.69 13.89
CA GLN A 272 24.00 14.82 12.64
C GLN A 272 24.58 13.98 11.49
N GLY A 273 23.72 13.16 10.88
CA GLY A 273 24.09 12.32 9.74
C GLY A 273 24.90 11.05 10.08
N CYS A 274 25.27 10.83 11.34
CA CYS A 274 25.94 9.60 11.78
C CYS A 274 24.90 8.61 12.29
N TYR A 275 24.82 7.45 11.67
CA TYR A 275 23.84 6.40 11.98
C TYR A 275 24.54 5.08 12.35
N PRO A 276 23.89 4.21 13.11
CA PRO A 276 24.38 2.87 13.37
C PRO A 276 24.66 2.09 12.09
N LYS A 277 25.60 1.15 12.16
CA LYS A 277 26.05 0.32 11.02
C LYS A 277 24.91 -0.38 10.26
N ASP A 278 23.88 -0.77 11.02
CA ASP A 278 22.74 -1.52 10.56
C ASP A 278 21.52 -0.62 10.25
N PHE A 279 21.72 0.72 10.20
CA PHE A 279 20.77 1.66 9.60
C PHE A 279 20.90 1.57 8.08
N LYS A 280 19.81 1.19 7.42
CA LYS A 280 19.78 1.00 5.97
C LYS A 280 19.39 2.30 5.28
N PHE A 281 20.38 2.99 4.74
CA PHE A 281 20.20 4.17 3.92
C PHE A 281 20.21 3.82 2.43
N THR A 282 19.09 4.04 1.75
CA THR A 282 18.97 3.87 0.28
C THR A 282 18.57 5.15 -0.44
N GLY A 283 18.74 6.31 0.22
CA GLY A 283 18.26 7.62 -0.22
C GLY A 283 17.06 8.10 0.60
N TRP A 284 17.03 9.40 0.92
CA TRP A 284 15.92 10.02 1.65
C TRP A 284 14.67 10.23 0.79
N HIS A 285 14.87 10.45 -0.50
CA HIS A 285 13.82 10.71 -1.48
C HIS A 285 14.22 10.17 -2.86
N PRO A 286 13.29 10.09 -3.84
CA PRO A 286 13.62 9.76 -5.22
C PRO A 286 14.69 10.70 -5.80
N HIS A 287 15.60 10.17 -6.63
CA HIS A 287 16.77 10.90 -7.15
C HIS A 287 17.71 11.50 -6.08
N CYS A 288 17.67 11.01 -4.83
CA CYS A 288 18.60 11.47 -3.81
C CYS A 288 20.04 11.17 -4.22
N ARG A 289 20.88 12.21 -4.23
CA ARG A 289 22.31 12.15 -4.55
C ARG A 289 23.20 12.09 -3.31
N CYS A 290 22.62 12.16 -2.12
CA CYS A 290 23.35 11.97 -0.87
C CYS A 290 23.94 10.56 -0.83
N HIS A 291 25.07 10.40 -0.16
CA HIS A 291 25.82 9.15 -0.14
C HIS A 291 26.15 8.76 1.29
N ALA A 292 26.31 7.46 1.51
CA ALA A 292 26.80 6.94 2.77
C ALA A 292 28.31 6.65 2.67
N GLU A 293 29.03 7.08 3.69
CA GLU A 293 30.44 6.77 3.96
C GLU A 293 30.51 5.86 5.18
N THR A 294 31.47 4.94 5.22
CA THR A 294 31.70 4.10 6.39
C THR A 294 32.34 4.91 7.51
N ILE A 295 31.87 4.70 8.74
CA ILE A 295 32.60 5.09 9.95
C ILE A 295 33.42 3.86 10.35
N LEU A 296 34.74 4.00 10.32
CA LEU A 296 35.67 2.92 10.60
C LEU A 296 36.09 2.93 12.06
N LYS A 297 36.58 1.78 12.53
CA LYS A 297 37.44 1.71 13.72
C LYS A 297 38.67 2.60 13.56
N THR A 298 39.36 2.90 14.66
CA THR A 298 40.65 3.59 14.57
C THR A 298 41.69 2.71 13.88
N GLU A 299 42.75 3.32 13.38
CA GLU A 299 43.83 2.59 12.71
C GLU A 299 44.46 1.55 13.65
N GLU A 300 44.67 1.91 14.92
CA GLU A 300 45.23 1.02 15.94
C GLU A 300 44.27 -0.13 16.29
N GLU A 301 42.97 0.12 16.34
CA GLU A 301 41.96 -0.93 16.52
C GLU A 301 41.95 -1.91 15.33
N MET A 302 42.01 -1.41 14.09
CA MET A 302 42.05 -2.25 12.89
C MET A 302 43.35 -3.07 12.79
N MET A 303 44.51 -2.48 13.15
CA MET A 303 45.78 -3.21 13.19
C MET A 303 45.72 -4.38 14.18
N ARG A 304 45.18 -4.16 15.38
CA ARG A 304 44.98 -5.21 16.38
C ARG A 304 44.02 -6.30 15.89
N ASP A 305 42.90 -5.91 15.28
CA ASP A 305 41.96 -6.87 14.70
C ASP A 305 42.60 -7.72 13.59
N ASN A 306 43.44 -7.12 12.75
CA ASN A 306 44.18 -7.84 11.73
C ASN A 306 45.14 -8.88 12.33
N GLU A 307 45.89 -8.53 13.38
CA GLU A 307 46.76 -9.49 14.09
C GLU A 307 45.98 -10.65 14.69
N ARG A 308 44.81 -10.38 15.28
CA ARG A 308 43.91 -11.40 15.81
C ARG A 308 43.43 -12.35 14.72
N LEU A 309 42.97 -11.80 13.58
CA LEU A 309 42.53 -12.57 12.43
C LEU A 309 43.64 -13.50 11.89
N LEU A 310 44.88 -13.03 11.84
CA LEU A 310 46.03 -13.83 11.41
C LEU A 310 46.36 -14.98 12.37
N LYS A 311 46.01 -14.85 13.66
CA LYS A 311 46.12 -15.92 14.67
C LYS A 311 44.92 -16.86 14.68
N GLY A 312 43.92 -16.64 13.82
CA GLY A 312 42.66 -17.38 13.81
C GLY A 312 41.67 -16.96 14.90
N GLU A 313 41.92 -15.81 15.56
CA GLU A 313 41.00 -15.21 16.53
C GLU A 313 40.00 -14.27 15.85
N GLU A 314 38.85 -14.03 16.50
CA GLU A 314 37.88 -13.05 16.03
C GLU A 314 38.32 -11.60 16.34
N PRO A 315 37.96 -10.62 15.48
CA PRO A 315 38.10 -9.19 15.76
C PRO A 315 37.38 -8.80 17.05
N LEU A 316 37.86 -7.72 17.70
CA LEU A 316 37.16 -7.15 18.84
C LEU A 316 35.83 -6.53 18.38
N LYS A 317 34.81 -6.50 19.25
CA LYS A 317 33.51 -5.89 18.88
C LYS A 317 33.48 -4.39 19.12
N GLU A 318 34.26 -3.91 20.08
CA GLU A 318 34.20 -2.54 20.55
C GLU A 318 35.09 -1.62 19.71
N SER A 319 34.69 -0.35 19.65
CA SER A 319 35.46 0.74 19.07
C SER A 319 35.00 2.06 19.64
N VAL A 320 35.92 3.00 19.85
CA VAL A 320 35.60 4.37 20.26
C VAL A 320 34.73 5.13 19.24
N ASN A 321 34.78 4.71 17.97
CA ASN A 321 34.02 5.29 16.87
C ASN A 321 32.62 4.66 16.68
N THR A 322 32.24 3.68 17.50
CA THR A 322 30.96 2.99 17.36
C THR A 322 29.77 3.95 17.48
N VAL A 323 28.86 3.87 16.51
CA VAL A 323 27.58 4.60 16.54
C VAL A 323 26.49 3.67 17.06
N THR A 324 26.04 3.90 18.29
CA THR A 324 25.11 3.01 19.00
C THR A 324 23.63 3.38 18.80
N GLY A 325 23.33 4.59 18.33
CA GLY A 325 21.97 5.06 18.13
C GLY A 325 21.87 6.06 16.98
N VAL A 326 20.63 6.30 16.53
CA VAL A 326 20.31 7.31 15.53
C VAL A 326 20.51 8.72 16.09
N PRO A 327 20.83 9.71 15.24
CA PRO A 327 21.12 11.07 15.70
C PRO A 327 19.83 11.77 16.17
N GLN A 328 19.98 12.80 17.02
CA GLN A 328 18.83 13.52 17.60
C GLN A 328 17.93 14.11 16.49
N GLU A 329 18.54 14.63 15.43
CA GLU A 329 17.85 15.18 14.26
C GLU A 329 16.88 14.17 13.63
N PHE A 330 17.26 12.88 13.58
CA PHE A 330 16.36 11.84 13.09
C PHE A 330 15.13 11.67 14.00
N THR A 331 15.34 11.65 15.31
CA THR A 331 14.23 11.53 16.27
C THR A 331 13.31 12.75 16.28
N SER A 332 13.88 13.96 16.15
CA SER A 332 13.13 15.21 16.02
C SER A 332 12.30 15.23 14.74
N TRP A 333 12.91 14.85 13.60
CA TRP A 333 12.22 14.78 12.32
C TRP A 333 10.99 13.86 12.38
N LEU A 334 11.10 12.69 13.03
CA LEU A 334 9.97 11.78 13.21
C LEU A 334 8.85 12.43 14.04
N LYS A 335 9.19 13.13 15.12
CA LYS A 335 8.20 13.82 15.95
C LYS A 335 7.47 14.90 15.14
N ASP A 336 8.21 15.71 14.40
CA ASP A 336 7.67 16.86 13.68
C ASP A 336 6.85 16.43 12.44
N ASN A 337 7.21 15.30 11.83
CA ASN A 337 6.51 14.76 10.67
C ASN A 337 5.37 13.81 11.02
N LYS A 338 5.04 13.60 12.30
CA LYS A 338 3.98 12.66 12.73
C LYS A 338 2.62 12.93 12.09
N GLU A 339 2.20 14.20 12.04
CA GLU A 339 0.91 14.58 11.41
C GLU A 339 0.92 14.43 9.89
N ARG A 340 2.08 14.66 9.26
CA ARG A 340 2.27 14.42 7.82
C ARG A 340 2.25 12.93 7.50
N ALA A 341 2.83 12.09 8.36
CA ALA A 341 2.83 10.65 8.22
C ALA A 341 1.40 10.10 8.18
N LYS A 342 0.53 10.53 9.12
CA LYS A 342 -0.90 10.16 9.18
C LYS A 342 -1.69 10.48 7.91
N ARG A 343 -1.26 11.49 7.14
CA ARG A 343 -1.92 11.92 5.89
C ARG A 343 -1.27 11.34 4.64
N SER A 344 -0.30 10.44 4.79
CA SER A 344 0.48 9.88 3.68
C SER A 344 0.05 8.43 3.37
N THR A 345 -0.16 8.16 2.08
CA THR A 345 -0.51 6.82 1.55
C THR A 345 0.72 5.93 1.41
N SER A 346 1.88 6.49 1.05
CA SER A 346 3.11 5.75 0.82
C SER A 346 4.07 5.89 1.98
N VAL A 347 4.56 4.74 2.47
CA VAL A 347 5.65 4.69 3.45
C VAL A 347 6.97 5.01 2.74
N PRO A 348 7.77 5.98 3.22
CA PRO A 348 9.13 6.19 2.72
C PRO A 348 10.02 4.97 2.94
N TYR A 349 11.02 4.76 2.06
CA TYR A 349 11.92 3.60 2.13
C TYR A 349 12.67 3.54 3.46
N PHE A 350 13.31 4.64 3.86
CA PHE A 350 14.08 4.70 5.11
C PHE A 350 13.22 4.48 6.38
N ILE A 351 11.90 4.74 6.34
CA ILE A 351 10.98 4.36 7.42
C ILE A 351 10.73 2.85 7.38
N SER A 352 10.47 2.30 6.18
CA SER A 352 10.20 0.87 6.02
C SER A 352 11.39 -0.02 6.38
N ASP A 353 12.60 0.42 6.03
CA ASP A 353 13.86 -0.31 6.17
C ASP A 353 14.46 -0.22 7.59
N ASN A 354 14.02 0.70 8.44
CA ASN A 354 14.65 1.00 9.73
C ASN A 354 13.68 0.93 10.91
N GLU A 355 12.75 -0.03 10.90
CA GLU A 355 11.67 -0.14 11.88
C GLU A 355 12.14 -0.18 13.34
N LYS A 356 13.30 -0.80 13.61
CA LYS A 356 13.92 -0.85 14.94
C LYS A 356 14.29 0.52 15.54
N TYR A 357 14.43 1.54 14.69
CA TYR A 357 14.80 2.90 15.10
C TYR A 357 13.61 3.85 15.17
N LEU A 358 12.40 3.32 14.95
CA LEU A 358 11.17 4.11 14.99
C LEU A 358 10.49 3.98 16.36
N PRO A 359 9.74 5.01 16.78
CA PRO A 359 8.77 4.85 17.85
C PRO A 359 7.78 3.72 17.53
N GLU A 360 7.29 3.03 18.57
CA GLU A 360 6.33 1.94 18.41
C GLU A 360 5.09 2.38 17.60
N GLY A 361 4.74 1.60 16.59
CA GLY A 361 3.61 1.90 15.69
C GLY A 361 3.81 3.08 14.74
N TYR A 362 4.98 3.73 14.69
CA TYR A 362 5.20 4.91 13.83
C TYR A 362 5.04 4.59 12.34
N LYS A 363 5.52 3.45 11.87
CA LYS A 363 5.34 3.00 10.49
C LYS A 363 3.86 2.86 10.11
N ASN A 364 3.01 2.47 11.06
CA ASN A 364 1.56 2.32 10.86
C ASN A 364 0.84 3.66 10.71
N LEU A 365 1.49 4.79 11.01
CA LEU A 365 0.97 6.10 10.67
C LEU A 365 0.92 6.31 9.15
N TYR A 366 1.86 5.71 8.42
CA TYR A 366 1.91 5.74 6.96
C TYR A 366 1.01 4.64 6.40
N ALA A 367 -0.27 4.92 6.39
CA ALA A 367 -1.23 4.15 5.64
C ALA A 367 -2.52 4.97 5.64
N LEU A 368 -2.74 5.76 4.59
CA LEU A 368 -4.12 5.98 4.14
C LEU A 368 -4.69 4.58 3.85
N LYS A 369 -5.34 3.95 4.83
CA LYS A 369 -6.38 2.96 4.56
C LYS A 369 -7.65 3.68 4.11
N THR A 370 -7.55 4.85 3.45
CA THR A 370 -8.72 5.67 3.18
C THR A 370 -9.64 4.94 2.22
N PRO A 371 -10.94 4.95 2.49
CA PRO A 371 -11.94 4.46 1.55
C PRO A 371 -11.98 5.28 0.25
N TYR A 372 -11.31 6.44 0.21
CA TYR A 372 -11.40 7.43 -0.87
C TYR A 372 -10.06 7.64 -1.57
N GLU A 373 -10.14 8.06 -2.84
CA GLU A 373 -8.99 8.35 -3.69
C GLU A 373 -8.23 9.60 -3.23
N THR A 374 -8.95 10.55 -2.63
CA THR A 374 -8.37 11.79 -2.11
C THR A 374 -8.61 12.00 -0.62
N TYR A 375 -7.69 12.71 0.04
CA TYR A 375 -7.87 13.12 1.43
C TYR A 375 -9.03 14.12 1.59
N ALA A 376 -9.33 14.93 0.58
CA ALA A 376 -10.44 15.89 0.64
C ALA A 376 -11.81 15.18 0.73
N GLU A 377 -11.99 14.11 -0.05
CA GLU A 377 -13.19 13.25 0.03
C GLU A 377 -13.29 12.56 1.39
N TYR A 378 -12.17 12.06 1.92
CA TYR A 378 -12.12 11.49 3.26
C TYR A 378 -12.50 12.53 4.32
N GLU A 379 -11.94 13.74 4.24
CA GLU A 379 -12.26 14.81 5.18
C GLU A 379 -13.74 15.22 5.10
N ALA A 380 -14.30 15.30 3.89
CA ALA A 380 -15.73 15.54 3.70
C ALA A 380 -16.60 14.43 4.31
N ALA A 381 -16.20 13.16 4.16
CA ALA A 381 -16.86 12.03 4.80
C ALA A 381 -16.78 12.10 6.33
N MET A 382 -15.63 12.46 6.90
CA MET A 382 -15.48 12.62 8.35
C MET A 382 -16.30 13.81 8.89
N ARG A 383 -16.37 14.92 8.16
CA ARG A 383 -17.26 16.04 8.48
C ARG A 383 -18.73 15.62 8.44
N TYR A 384 -19.12 14.82 7.44
CA TYR A 384 -20.46 14.23 7.37
C TYR A 384 -20.74 13.34 8.59
N ASN A 385 -19.83 12.42 8.93
CA ASN A 385 -19.96 11.56 10.09
C ASN A 385 -20.09 12.37 11.38
N LYS A 386 -19.28 13.40 11.58
CA LYS A 386 -19.37 14.27 12.76
C LYS A 386 -20.73 14.95 12.90
N LYS A 387 -21.41 15.24 11.78
CA LYS A 387 -22.71 15.91 11.76
C LYS A 387 -23.89 14.95 11.92
N TYR A 388 -23.79 13.74 11.37
CA TYR A 388 -24.94 12.83 11.22
C TYR A 388 -24.80 11.49 11.94
N ALA A 389 -23.60 11.12 12.38
CA ALA A 389 -23.42 9.90 13.16
C ALA A 389 -23.90 10.10 14.60
N ASP A 390 -24.73 9.19 15.07
CA ASP A 390 -25.23 9.15 16.45
C ASP A 390 -24.41 8.13 17.26
N PHE A 391 -23.10 8.38 17.38
CA PHE A 391 -22.18 7.49 18.10
C PHE A 391 -21.90 8.00 19.50
N THR A 392 -21.99 7.12 20.49
CA THR A 392 -21.55 7.42 21.86
C THR A 392 -20.02 7.58 21.92
N PRO A 393 -19.46 8.23 22.96
CA PRO A 393 -18.02 8.34 23.14
C PRO A 393 -17.28 6.99 23.13
N GLU A 394 -17.91 5.95 23.66
CA GLU A 394 -17.34 4.60 23.74
C GLU A 394 -17.34 3.92 22.37
N VAL A 395 -18.41 4.11 21.58
CA VAL A 395 -18.43 3.67 20.18
C VAL A 395 -17.38 4.42 19.35
N LEU A 396 -17.20 5.72 19.56
CA LEU A 396 -16.14 6.50 18.90
C LEU A 396 -14.73 6.00 19.28
N LYS A 397 -14.52 5.60 20.54
CA LYS A 397 -13.27 4.96 20.97
C LYS A 397 -13.07 3.62 20.25
N ASN A 398 -14.10 2.78 20.20
CA ASN A 398 -14.04 1.50 19.50
C ASN A 398 -13.78 1.67 17.99
N ILE A 399 -14.36 2.68 17.35
CA ILE A 399 -14.07 3.01 15.94
C ILE A 399 -12.57 3.27 15.73
N ARG A 400 -11.92 4.02 16.63
CA ARG A 400 -10.47 4.29 16.54
C ARG A 400 -9.63 3.02 16.74
N GLU A 401 -10.07 2.10 17.60
CA GLU A 401 -9.42 0.80 17.79
C GLU A 401 -9.60 -0.10 16.55
N LEU A 402 -10.81 -0.10 15.97
CA LEU A 402 -11.13 -0.84 14.74
C LEU A 402 -10.36 -0.30 13.52
N ASP A 403 -10.15 1.01 13.41
CA ASP A 403 -9.31 1.63 12.38
C ASP A 403 -7.89 1.05 12.37
N GLN A 404 -7.37 0.69 13.54
CA GLN A 404 -6.05 0.08 13.68
C GLN A 404 -6.10 -1.41 13.33
N ALA A 405 -7.09 -2.12 13.85
CA ALA A 405 -7.21 -3.58 13.74
C ALA A 405 -7.71 -4.09 12.38
N LEU A 406 -8.53 -3.33 11.65
CA LEU A 406 -9.14 -3.75 10.38
C LEU A 406 -8.23 -3.47 9.17
N PRO A 407 -8.42 -4.19 8.05
CA PRO A 407 -7.68 -3.94 6.81
C PRO A 407 -8.10 -2.65 6.07
N VAL A 408 -9.04 -1.88 6.64
CA VAL A 408 -9.59 -0.62 6.09
C VAL A 408 -9.75 0.41 7.21
N MET A 409 -9.83 1.70 6.87
CA MET A 409 -10.27 2.75 7.79
C MET A 409 -11.76 3.07 7.62
N GLN A 410 -12.32 3.74 8.61
CA GLN A 410 -13.65 4.29 8.59
C GLN A 410 -13.82 5.25 7.40
N GLY A 411 -14.85 5.01 6.61
CA GLY A 411 -15.34 5.94 5.60
C GLY A 411 -16.56 6.70 6.07
N LYS A 412 -17.37 7.15 5.11
CA LYS A 412 -18.68 7.75 5.42
C LYS A 412 -19.55 6.65 6.03
N ILE A 413 -20.28 6.97 7.09
CA ILE A 413 -21.28 6.06 7.65
C ILE A 413 -22.26 5.65 6.55
N MET A 414 -22.65 4.38 6.56
CA MET A 414 -23.52 3.82 5.53
C MET A 414 -24.96 3.75 6.04
N ASN A 415 -25.91 4.10 5.19
CA ASN A 415 -27.31 3.78 5.41
C ASN A 415 -27.57 2.28 5.21
N PHE A 416 -28.82 1.84 5.38
CA PHE A 416 -29.21 0.43 5.24
C PHE A 416 -28.78 -0.17 3.88
N THR A 417 -29.10 0.48 2.77
CA THR A 417 -28.81 0.00 1.40
C THR A 417 -27.32 0.07 1.04
N GLU A 418 -26.61 1.09 1.51
CA GLU A 418 -25.16 1.21 1.33
C GLU A 418 -24.42 0.11 2.11
N ALA A 419 -24.90 -0.17 3.33
CA ALA A 419 -24.34 -1.21 4.18
C ALA A 419 -24.71 -2.61 3.69
N ASP A 420 -25.84 -2.78 3.00
CA ASP A 420 -26.21 -4.09 2.47
C ASP A 420 -26.97 -4.10 1.16
N GLU A 421 -26.46 -4.96 0.28
CA GLU A 421 -26.91 -5.38 -1.05
C GLU A 421 -26.11 -6.66 -1.38
N LEU A 422 -26.03 -7.62 -0.44
CA LEU A 422 -25.04 -8.72 -0.44
C LEU A 422 -23.57 -8.26 -0.34
N LYS A 423 -23.30 -6.96 -0.22
CA LYS A 423 -21.96 -6.39 -0.07
C LYS A 423 -21.22 -6.87 1.19
N GLY A 424 -21.94 -7.35 2.21
CA GLY A 424 -21.34 -7.94 3.40
C GLY A 424 -20.89 -9.40 3.21
N ASN A 425 -21.49 -10.12 2.26
CA ASN A 425 -21.21 -11.53 1.97
C ASN A 425 -21.41 -11.84 0.47
N PRO A 426 -20.60 -11.22 -0.43
CA PRO A 426 -20.87 -11.24 -1.87
C PRO A 426 -20.82 -12.65 -2.48
N HIS A 427 -20.07 -13.56 -1.83
CA HIS A 427 -19.88 -14.93 -2.26
C HIS A 427 -20.98 -15.90 -1.79
N PHE A 428 -22.06 -15.40 -1.17
CA PHE A 428 -23.16 -16.26 -0.69
C PHE A 428 -23.80 -17.08 -1.82
N SER A 429 -23.88 -16.50 -3.02
CA SER A 429 -24.55 -17.10 -4.18
C SER A 429 -23.60 -17.86 -5.09
N ASP A 430 -22.31 -17.94 -4.76
CA ASP A 430 -21.32 -18.66 -5.56
C ASP A 430 -21.63 -20.17 -5.57
N PRO A 431 -21.34 -20.90 -6.67
CA PRO A 431 -21.60 -22.34 -6.74
C PRO A 431 -20.99 -23.13 -5.58
N ASP A 432 -19.79 -22.74 -5.14
CA ASP A 432 -19.04 -23.39 -4.07
C ASP A 432 -19.24 -22.75 -2.68
N ALA A 433 -20.17 -21.79 -2.55
CA ALA A 433 -20.38 -21.01 -1.32
C ALA A 433 -20.59 -21.89 -0.08
N LYS A 434 -21.27 -23.04 -0.26
CA LYS A 434 -21.49 -24.02 0.80
C LYS A 434 -20.18 -24.70 1.22
N ALA A 435 -19.40 -25.17 0.25
CA ALA A 435 -18.14 -25.88 0.49
C ALA A 435 -17.08 -24.94 1.11
N GLU A 436 -17.08 -23.68 0.69
CA GLU A 436 -16.16 -22.67 1.22
C GLU A 436 -16.61 -22.12 2.58
N GLY A 437 -17.88 -22.24 2.95
CA GLY A 437 -18.41 -21.86 4.27
C GLY A 437 -19.07 -20.48 4.33
N TYR A 438 -19.42 -19.89 3.19
CA TYR A 438 -20.19 -18.64 3.08
C TYR A 438 -21.69 -18.80 3.44
N LEU A 439 -22.17 -20.04 3.56
CA LEU A 439 -23.50 -20.36 4.10
C LEU A 439 -23.48 -20.62 5.62
N ILE A 440 -22.30 -20.62 6.26
CA ILE A 440 -22.11 -20.99 7.68
C ILE A 440 -21.41 -19.87 8.47
N ASN A 441 -21.52 -18.62 8.00
CA ASN A 441 -20.83 -17.45 8.55
C ASN A 441 -21.79 -16.35 9.05
N CYS A 442 -23.05 -16.65 9.35
CA CYS A 442 -24.06 -15.65 9.75
C CYS A 442 -23.59 -14.74 10.91
N GLN A 443 -22.80 -15.28 11.84
CA GLN A 443 -22.19 -14.53 12.93
C GLN A 443 -21.16 -13.50 12.45
N THR A 444 -20.38 -13.81 11.41
CA THR A 444 -19.48 -12.83 10.81
C THR A 444 -20.28 -11.79 10.04
N CYS A 445 -21.33 -12.19 9.31
CA CYS A 445 -22.15 -11.29 8.50
C CYS A 445 -22.86 -10.21 9.32
N THR A 446 -23.41 -10.51 10.50
CA THR A 446 -24.04 -9.47 11.34
C THR A 446 -23.02 -8.48 11.91
N MET A 447 -21.79 -8.92 12.20
CA MET A 447 -20.70 -7.99 12.56
C MET A 447 -20.29 -7.12 11.37
N THR A 448 -20.14 -7.73 10.19
CA THR A 448 -19.81 -7.02 8.94
C THR A 448 -20.85 -5.94 8.66
N TYR A 449 -22.14 -6.25 8.81
CA TYR A 449 -23.20 -5.28 8.62
C TYR A 449 -23.05 -4.07 9.57
N GLU A 450 -22.85 -4.30 10.86
CA GLU A 450 -22.69 -3.20 11.82
C GLU A 450 -21.40 -2.41 11.59
N LEU A 451 -20.29 -3.07 11.22
CA LEU A 451 -19.06 -2.40 10.77
C LEU A 451 -19.30 -1.49 9.58
N ARG A 452 -20.07 -1.95 8.59
CA ARG A 452 -20.44 -1.17 7.40
C ARG A 452 -21.33 0.01 7.76
N ARG A 453 -22.33 -0.16 8.64
CA ARG A 453 -23.12 0.96 9.19
C ARG A 453 -22.26 2.00 9.90
N ARG A 454 -21.16 1.57 10.54
CA ARG A 454 -20.14 2.46 11.13
C ARG A 454 -19.17 3.07 10.11
N GLY A 455 -19.27 2.73 8.83
CA GLY A 455 -18.51 3.31 7.72
C GLY A 455 -17.33 2.47 7.26
N PHE A 456 -17.09 1.27 7.80
CA PHE A 456 -15.98 0.41 7.37
C PHE A 456 -16.36 -0.40 6.13
N PRO A 457 -15.68 -0.21 4.97
CA PRO A 457 -15.98 -0.98 3.75
C PRO A 457 -15.34 -2.37 3.81
N VAL A 458 -15.97 -3.27 4.56
CA VAL A 458 -15.52 -4.66 4.77
C VAL A 458 -16.50 -5.69 4.21
N GLU A 459 -15.98 -6.90 4.00
CA GLU A 459 -16.71 -8.14 3.69
C GLU A 459 -16.42 -9.20 4.76
N ALA A 460 -17.40 -10.08 5.01
CA ALA A 460 -17.25 -11.25 5.86
C ALA A 460 -16.41 -12.33 5.17
N LEU A 461 -15.46 -12.93 5.91
CA LEU A 461 -14.83 -14.18 5.50
C LEU A 461 -15.75 -15.39 5.73
N PRO A 462 -15.55 -16.49 4.98
CA PRO A 462 -16.34 -17.70 5.15
C PRO A 462 -15.89 -18.47 6.40
N ASN A 463 -16.79 -19.27 6.98
CA ASN A 463 -16.50 -20.08 8.16
C ASN A 463 -16.43 -21.57 7.76
N LYS A 464 -15.40 -21.89 6.97
CA LYS A 464 -15.17 -23.24 6.46
C LYS A 464 -15.08 -24.23 7.61
N ASN A 465 -15.79 -25.36 7.49
CA ASN A 465 -15.85 -26.43 8.50
C ASN A 465 -16.27 -25.97 9.91
N ASP A 466 -16.84 -24.77 10.05
CA ASP A 466 -17.17 -24.15 11.34
C ASP A 466 -15.96 -23.98 12.28
N GLU A 467 -14.75 -23.93 11.71
CA GLU A 467 -13.49 -23.99 12.46
C GLU A 467 -13.28 -22.74 13.34
N PHE A 468 -13.64 -21.56 12.86
CA PHE A 468 -13.32 -20.34 13.58
C PHE A 468 -14.07 -20.26 14.93
N TYR A 469 -15.40 -20.48 14.91
CA TYR A 469 -16.19 -20.37 16.13
C TYR A 469 -16.10 -21.61 17.03
N LYS A 470 -15.84 -22.81 16.48
CA LYS A 470 -15.73 -24.05 17.27
C LYS A 470 -14.33 -24.40 17.74
N VAL A 471 -13.29 -23.95 17.03
CA VAL A 471 -11.90 -24.33 17.32
C VAL A 471 -11.09 -23.11 17.72
N TRP A 472 -11.03 -22.08 16.88
CA TRP A 472 -10.19 -20.91 17.14
C TRP A 472 -10.69 -20.10 18.34
N CYS A 473 -12.00 -19.82 18.44
CA CYS A 473 -12.56 -19.07 19.57
C CYS A 473 -12.25 -19.75 20.92
N PRO A 474 -12.59 -21.05 21.16
CA PRO A 474 -12.25 -21.71 22.41
C PRO A 474 -10.75 -21.74 22.73
N LYS A 475 -9.88 -21.95 21.73
CA LYS A 475 -8.42 -21.90 21.91
C LYS A 475 -7.92 -20.53 22.40
N ASN A 476 -8.65 -19.47 22.08
CA ASN A 476 -8.33 -18.10 22.48
C ASN A 476 -9.17 -17.61 23.68
N ASN A 477 -9.83 -18.52 24.42
CA ASN A 477 -10.73 -18.20 25.53
C ASN A 477 -11.88 -17.26 25.13
N LEU A 478 -12.35 -17.40 23.89
CA LEU A 478 -13.47 -16.64 23.32
C LEU A 478 -14.62 -17.58 22.94
N THR A 479 -15.78 -16.98 22.73
CA THR A 479 -17.00 -17.61 22.21
C THR A 479 -17.62 -16.68 21.18
N TRP A 480 -18.58 -17.17 20.39
CA TRP A 480 -19.32 -16.32 19.45
C TRP A 480 -20.13 -15.19 20.12
N ASN A 481 -20.36 -15.26 21.44
CA ASN A 481 -21.02 -14.18 22.18
C ASN A 481 -20.07 -13.00 22.47
N ASP A 482 -18.77 -13.16 22.26
CA ASP A 482 -17.77 -12.11 22.50
C ASP A 482 -17.62 -11.13 21.31
N ARG A 483 -18.44 -11.29 20.27
CA ARG A 483 -18.45 -10.42 19.07
C ARG A 483 -18.86 -8.98 19.39
N PHE A 484 -19.85 -8.85 20.27
CA PHE A 484 -20.39 -7.57 20.75
C PHE A 484 -20.22 -7.52 22.27
N LEU A 485 -19.65 -6.44 22.78
CA LEU A 485 -19.41 -6.23 24.21
C LEU A 485 -20.11 -4.95 24.66
N ASN A 486 -20.44 -4.89 25.95
CA ASN A 486 -20.81 -3.63 26.59
C ASN A 486 -19.60 -2.66 26.60
N PRO A 487 -19.82 -1.35 26.80
CA PRO A 487 -18.73 -0.38 26.85
C PRO A 487 -17.65 -0.66 27.90
N ASP A 488 -17.98 -1.38 28.97
CA ASP A 488 -17.05 -1.83 30.02
C ASP A 488 -16.28 -3.12 29.67
N GLY A 489 -16.53 -3.70 28.48
CA GLY A 489 -15.92 -4.96 28.02
C GLY A 489 -16.65 -6.22 28.48
N SER A 490 -17.73 -6.10 29.27
CA SER A 490 -18.53 -7.25 29.70
C SER A 490 -19.42 -7.81 28.57
N ARG A 491 -19.83 -9.08 28.71
CA ARG A 491 -20.75 -9.71 27.75
C ARG A 491 -22.17 -9.15 27.94
N PRO A 492 -22.83 -8.71 26.86
CA PRO A 492 -24.19 -8.19 26.96
C PRO A 492 -25.19 -9.32 27.24
N ILE A 493 -26.19 -9.00 28.05
CA ILE A 493 -27.33 -9.89 28.32
C ILE A 493 -28.32 -9.77 27.16
N LYS A 494 -28.67 -10.90 26.54
CA LYS A 494 -29.66 -10.94 25.45
C LYS A 494 -31.06 -11.08 26.04
N THR A 495 -32.00 -10.29 25.54
CA THR A 495 -33.42 -10.39 25.90
C THR A 495 -33.98 -11.69 25.34
N ARG A 496 -34.61 -12.51 26.19
CA ARG A 496 -35.16 -13.83 25.84
C ARG A 496 -36.58 -13.95 26.40
N PRO A 497 -37.49 -14.64 25.69
CA PRO A 497 -38.80 -14.94 26.24
C PRO A 497 -38.69 -16.10 27.25
N SER A 498 -39.27 -15.94 28.44
CA SER A 498 -39.36 -17.01 29.44
C SER A 498 -40.41 -18.06 29.05
N VAL A 499 -41.56 -17.59 28.57
CA VAL A 499 -42.66 -18.40 28.03
C VAL A 499 -43.15 -17.74 26.76
N LEU A 500 -43.34 -18.52 25.69
CA LEU A 500 -43.84 -18.00 24.42
C LEU A 500 -44.71 -19.03 23.71
N ARG A 501 -45.93 -18.64 23.33
CA ARG A 501 -46.82 -19.49 22.53
C ARG A 501 -46.19 -19.75 21.16
N ASP A 502 -46.34 -20.97 20.65
CA ASP A 502 -45.81 -21.35 19.33
C ASP A 502 -46.70 -20.86 18.18
N THR A 503 -46.87 -19.55 18.11
CA THR A 503 -47.58 -18.86 17.03
C THR A 503 -46.68 -17.78 16.44
N ILE A 504 -46.89 -17.48 15.15
CA ILE A 504 -46.15 -16.40 14.47
C ILE A 504 -46.40 -15.08 15.20
N THR A 505 -47.66 -14.78 15.53
CA THR A 505 -48.07 -13.56 16.23
C THR A 505 -47.36 -13.38 17.58
N ALA A 506 -47.24 -14.42 18.40
CA ALA A 506 -46.54 -14.32 19.67
C ALA A 506 -45.03 -14.06 19.48
N LYS A 507 -44.39 -14.72 18.50
CA LYS A 507 -42.96 -14.54 18.20
C LYS A 507 -42.65 -13.15 17.66
N VAL A 508 -43.45 -12.67 16.71
CA VAL A 508 -43.33 -11.31 16.18
C VAL A 508 -43.61 -10.30 17.28
N GLY A 509 -44.66 -10.49 18.09
CA GLY A 509 -44.97 -9.63 19.23
C GLY A 509 -43.85 -9.55 20.28
N PHE A 510 -43.14 -10.65 20.54
CA PHE A 510 -41.93 -10.63 21.37
C PHE A 510 -40.83 -9.76 20.76
N ILE A 511 -40.57 -9.91 19.46
CA ILE A 511 -39.54 -9.13 18.76
C ILE A 511 -39.90 -7.65 18.78
N GLU A 512 -41.14 -7.29 18.41
CA GLU A 512 -41.68 -5.94 18.48
C GLU A 512 -41.52 -5.33 19.89
N GLY A 513 -41.85 -6.12 20.93
CA GLY A 513 -41.73 -5.72 22.32
C GLY A 513 -40.27 -5.56 22.80
N ALA A 514 -39.34 -6.34 22.26
CA ALA A 514 -37.92 -6.29 22.59
C ALA A 514 -37.15 -5.22 21.79
N THR A 515 -37.74 -4.67 20.73
CA THR A 515 -37.13 -3.65 19.85
C THR A 515 -37.95 -2.36 19.80
N LYS A 516 -38.56 -1.97 20.93
CA LYS A 516 -39.39 -0.75 21.01
C LYS A 516 -38.60 0.52 20.74
N GLU A 517 -37.34 0.56 21.19
CA GLU A 517 -36.48 1.72 20.99
C GLU A 517 -35.91 1.73 19.57
N THR A 518 -35.83 2.92 18.97
CA THR A 518 -35.11 3.14 17.71
C THR A 518 -33.66 2.65 17.86
N GLY A 519 -33.23 1.77 16.97
CA GLY A 519 -31.91 1.15 17.05
C GLY A 519 -31.79 -0.09 16.18
N ARG A 520 -30.58 -0.66 16.17
CA ARG A 520 -30.26 -1.90 15.43
C ARG A 520 -30.01 -3.04 16.40
N TYR A 521 -30.59 -4.18 16.09
CA TYR A 521 -30.58 -5.35 16.94
C TYR A 521 -30.17 -6.59 16.15
N GLU A 522 -29.43 -7.48 16.80
CA GLU A 522 -29.23 -8.85 16.34
C GLU A 522 -30.35 -9.74 16.89
N LEU A 523 -31.09 -10.38 15.98
CA LEU A 523 -32.07 -11.41 16.29
C LEU A 523 -31.42 -12.78 16.12
N TYR A 524 -31.33 -13.52 17.21
CA TYR A 524 -30.99 -14.95 17.21
C TYR A 524 -32.26 -15.80 17.24
N LEU A 525 -32.19 -16.93 16.56
CA LEU A 525 -33.24 -17.93 16.56
C LEU A 525 -32.67 -19.34 16.36
N LYS A 526 -33.39 -20.34 16.87
CA LYS A 526 -33.11 -21.76 16.63
C LYS A 526 -34.26 -22.39 15.84
N TRP A 527 -33.95 -23.18 14.83
CA TRP A 527 -34.95 -23.91 14.06
C TRP A 527 -35.43 -25.17 14.77
N LYS A 528 -36.71 -25.48 14.57
CA LYS A 528 -37.29 -26.75 15.00
C LYS A 528 -36.56 -27.90 14.32
N SER A 529 -36.29 -28.96 15.06
CA SER A 529 -35.73 -30.18 14.50
C SER A 529 -36.72 -30.82 13.52
N VAL A 530 -36.22 -31.33 12.40
CA VAL A 530 -37.03 -31.99 11.37
C VAL A 530 -36.54 -33.43 11.22
N ARG A 531 -37.43 -34.40 11.49
CA ARG A 531 -37.12 -35.84 11.44
C ARG A 531 -35.85 -36.21 12.23
N GLY A 532 -35.74 -35.72 13.46
CA GLY A 532 -34.61 -36.01 14.36
C GLY A 532 -33.30 -35.26 14.05
N ARG A 533 -33.22 -34.50 12.94
CA ARG A 533 -32.04 -33.67 12.63
C ARG A 533 -32.13 -32.30 13.29
N ASP A 534 -31.03 -31.84 13.90
CA ASP A 534 -30.95 -30.49 14.48
C ASP A 534 -31.23 -29.46 13.38
N GLY A 535 -32.17 -28.56 13.64
CA GLY A 535 -32.53 -27.51 12.70
C GLY A 535 -31.45 -26.45 12.55
N GLY A 536 -30.48 -26.41 13.47
CA GLY A 536 -29.46 -25.37 13.51
C GLY A 536 -29.99 -24.05 14.05
N ALA A 537 -29.17 -23.02 14.00
CA ALA A 537 -29.48 -21.68 14.48
C ALA A 537 -28.99 -20.63 13.49
N HIS A 538 -29.59 -19.44 13.55
CA HIS A 538 -29.26 -18.32 12.67
C HIS A 538 -29.29 -17.00 13.44
N VAL A 539 -28.52 -16.03 12.96
CA VAL A 539 -28.60 -14.63 13.40
C VAL A 539 -28.88 -13.73 12.21
N MET A 540 -29.71 -12.72 12.43
CA MET A 540 -30.06 -11.70 11.44
C MET A 540 -30.21 -10.34 12.12
N ILE A 541 -30.42 -9.29 11.33
CA ILE A 541 -30.62 -7.93 11.83
C ILE A 541 -32.11 -7.59 11.85
N VAL A 542 -32.53 -6.91 12.90
CA VAL A 542 -33.78 -6.14 12.91
C VAL A 542 -33.49 -4.71 13.33
N GLU A 543 -34.10 -3.73 12.65
CA GLU A 543 -33.87 -2.31 12.88
C GLU A 543 -35.21 -1.60 13.09
N ARG A 544 -35.35 -0.98 14.27
CA ARG A 544 -36.47 -0.10 14.55
C ARG A 544 -36.15 1.28 14.00
N GLN A 545 -36.95 1.72 13.04
CA GLN A 545 -36.84 3.05 12.45
C GLN A 545 -37.56 4.10 13.30
N LYS A 546 -37.27 5.39 13.06
CA LYS A 546 -37.83 6.52 13.82
C LYS A 546 -39.34 6.65 13.69
N ASP A 547 -39.91 6.19 12.58
CA ASP A 547 -41.36 6.15 12.32
C ASP A 547 -42.05 4.95 12.99
N GLY A 548 -41.30 4.14 13.73
CA GLY A 548 -41.80 2.94 14.40
C GLY A 548 -41.81 1.70 13.51
N ASN A 549 -41.42 1.77 12.23
CA ASN A 549 -41.36 0.61 11.37
C ASN A 549 -40.24 -0.36 11.79
N LEU A 550 -40.51 -1.67 11.74
CA LEU A 550 -39.52 -2.71 12.01
C LEU A 550 -39.02 -3.31 10.71
N LEU A 551 -37.79 -2.96 10.35
CA LEU A 551 -37.09 -3.63 9.25
C LEU A 551 -36.46 -4.92 9.77
N TRP A 552 -36.50 -5.97 8.96
CA TRP A 552 -35.71 -7.18 9.17
C TRP A 552 -34.85 -7.43 7.95
N PHE A 553 -33.67 -7.99 8.19
CA PHE A 553 -32.69 -8.16 7.14
C PHE A 553 -31.67 -9.24 7.51
N ASP A 554 -31.37 -10.13 6.57
CA ASP A 554 -30.37 -11.19 6.72
C ASP A 554 -29.08 -10.85 5.96
N PRO A 555 -28.02 -10.35 6.65
CA PRO A 555 -26.73 -10.00 6.04
C PRO A 555 -25.99 -11.18 5.44
N GLN A 556 -26.36 -12.41 5.79
CA GLN A 556 -25.74 -13.58 5.19
C GLN A 556 -26.25 -13.79 3.77
N SER A 557 -27.56 -13.74 3.58
CA SER A 557 -28.23 -14.12 2.33
C SER A 557 -28.73 -12.94 1.50
N GLY A 558 -28.62 -11.70 2.02
CA GLY A 558 -29.16 -10.49 1.41
C GLY A 558 -30.68 -10.39 1.49
N LYS A 559 -31.36 -11.33 2.15
CA LYS A 559 -32.82 -11.36 2.21
C LYS A 559 -33.36 -10.25 3.10
N HIS A 560 -34.25 -9.46 2.54
CA HIS A 560 -35.14 -8.50 3.19
C HIS A 560 -36.51 -8.56 2.50
N GLY A 561 -37.50 -7.84 3.04
CA GLY A 561 -38.76 -7.61 2.33
C GLY A 561 -39.99 -7.88 3.19
N SER A 562 -41.05 -8.41 2.57
CA SER A 562 -42.39 -8.48 3.17
C SER A 562 -42.49 -9.32 4.44
N SER A 563 -43.53 -9.04 5.24
CA SER A 563 -43.91 -9.80 6.44
C SER A 563 -44.08 -11.30 6.17
N LYS A 564 -44.43 -11.72 4.95
CA LYS A 564 -44.58 -13.13 4.57
C LYS A 564 -43.28 -13.92 4.76
N THR A 565 -42.14 -13.38 4.32
CA THR A 565 -40.85 -14.07 4.42
C THR A 565 -40.37 -14.14 5.86
N PHE A 566 -40.48 -13.04 6.60
CA PHE A 566 -40.16 -13.00 8.02
C PHE A 566 -41.03 -13.96 8.85
N ASN A 567 -42.32 -14.01 8.56
CA ASN A 567 -43.25 -14.96 9.18
C ASN A 567 -42.88 -16.42 8.87
N GLY A 568 -42.27 -16.69 7.71
CA GLY A 568 -41.70 -17.99 7.37
C GLY A 568 -40.57 -18.42 8.33
N PHE A 569 -39.64 -17.50 8.62
CA PHE A 569 -38.61 -17.72 9.64
C PHE A 569 -39.24 -17.96 11.03
N MET A 570 -40.22 -17.15 11.43
CA MET A 570 -40.89 -17.29 12.72
C MET A 570 -41.72 -18.57 12.84
N LYS A 571 -42.30 -19.07 11.76
CA LYS A 571 -43.03 -20.35 11.73
C LYS A 571 -42.11 -21.52 12.10
N SER A 572 -40.88 -21.50 11.60
CA SER A 572 -39.86 -22.55 11.79
C SER A 572 -39.03 -22.38 13.07
N ALA A 573 -39.11 -21.23 13.73
CA ALA A 573 -38.43 -20.95 15.00
C ALA A 573 -38.98 -21.76 16.18
N VAL A 574 -38.11 -22.19 17.08
CA VAL A 574 -38.48 -22.68 18.42
C VAL A 574 -38.84 -21.48 19.30
N PRO A 575 -40.05 -21.40 19.90
CA PRO A 575 -40.55 -20.19 20.57
C PRO A 575 -39.62 -19.65 21.67
N VAL A 576 -39.14 -20.53 22.55
CA VAL A 576 -38.29 -20.17 23.70
C VAL A 576 -36.78 -20.14 23.36
N LYS A 577 -36.41 -20.28 22.08
CA LYS A 577 -35.03 -20.16 21.60
C LYS A 577 -34.86 -18.98 20.65
N LEU A 578 -35.55 -17.89 20.98
CA LEU A 578 -35.35 -16.56 20.41
C LEU A 578 -34.53 -15.71 21.38
N SER A 579 -33.68 -14.83 20.85
CA SER A 579 -33.12 -13.75 21.66
C SER A 579 -32.82 -12.52 20.83
N VAL A 580 -32.98 -11.35 21.44
CA VAL A 580 -32.69 -10.05 20.83
C VAL A 580 -31.56 -9.37 21.59
N LEU A 581 -30.62 -8.77 20.87
CA LEU A 581 -29.52 -7.98 21.41
C LEU A 581 -29.42 -6.67 20.66
N ARG A 582 -29.48 -5.53 21.36
CA ARG A 582 -29.13 -4.23 20.77
C ARG A 582 -27.63 -4.16 20.48
N ILE A 583 -27.24 -3.78 19.27
CA ILE A 583 -25.84 -3.84 18.78
C ILE A 583 -25.27 -2.50 18.34
N ASP A 584 -26.11 -1.50 18.04
CA ASP A 584 -25.68 -0.17 17.61
C ASP A 584 -24.93 0.60 18.71
N ASP A 585 -25.21 0.28 19.97
CA ASP A 585 -24.57 0.83 21.17
C ASP A 585 -23.44 -0.05 21.74
N LYS A 586 -23.12 -1.17 21.09
CA LYS A 586 -22.12 -2.13 21.57
C LYS A 586 -20.74 -1.90 20.96
N ILE A 587 -19.73 -2.34 21.68
CA ILE A 587 -18.34 -2.42 21.21
C ILE A 587 -18.22 -3.65 20.32
N ILE A 588 -17.73 -3.48 19.09
CA ILE A 588 -17.35 -4.60 18.23
C ILE A 588 -15.96 -5.03 18.64
N ASN A 589 -15.80 -6.29 19.05
CA ASN A 589 -14.56 -6.78 19.61
C ASN A 589 -13.45 -6.89 18.53
N PRO A 590 -12.35 -6.11 18.62
CA PRO A 590 -11.29 -6.11 17.61
C PRO A 590 -10.57 -7.46 17.46
N LYS A 591 -10.67 -8.38 18.44
CA LYS A 591 -10.09 -9.73 18.34
C LYS A 591 -10.69 -10.56 17.19
N PHE A 592 -11.83 -10.16 16.66
CA PHE A 592 -12.47 -10.79 15.51
C PHE A 592 -12.02 -10.16 14.17
N SER A 593 -11.04 -9.25 14.16
CA SER A 593 -10.64 -8.51 12.95
C SER A 593 -10.21 -9.41 11.79
N GLU A 594 -9.61 -10.57 12.07
CA GLU A 594 -9.19 -11.55 11.05
C GLU A 594 -10.36 -12.18 10.30
N ARG A 595 -11.61 -11.91 10.71
CA ARG A 595 -12.83 -12.35 10.02
C ARG A 595 -13.30 -11.43 8.92
N PHE A 596 -12.60 -10.31 8.71
CA PHE A 596 -12.99 -9.31 7.74
C PHE A 596 -11.88 -9.08 6.74
N LYS A 597 -12.27 -8.95 5.47
CA LYS A 597 -11.39 -8.47 4.40
C LYS A 597 -11.91 -7.13 3.88
N LYS A 598 -11.04 -6.39 3.19
CA LYS A 598 -11.46 -5.19 2.45
C LYS A 598 -12.52 -5.56 1.42
N ALA A 599 -13.57 -4.76 1.33
CA ALA A 599 -14.60 -4.97 0.31
C ALA A 599 -14.02 -4.88 -1.10
N SER A 600 -14.46 -5.80 -1.94
CA SER A 600 -14.20 -5.84 -3.38
C SER A 600 -14.81 -4.59 -4.01
N LYS A 601 -14.10 -4.01 -5.00
CA LYS A 601 -14.56 -2.80 -5.69
C LYS A 601 -15.81 -3.05 -6.52
#